data_AF-A0A9W8K0J0-F1
#
_entry.id   AF-A0A9W8K0J0-F1
#
_cell.length_a   1.000
_cell.length_b   1.000
_cell.length_c   1.000
_cell.angle_alpha   90.00
_cell.angle_beta   90.00
_cell.angle_gamma   90.00
#
_symmetry.space_group_name_H-M   'P 1'
#
loop_
_entity.id
_entity.type
_entity.pdbx_description
1 polymer ?
#
loop_
_entity_poly.entity_id
_entity_poly.type
_entity_poly.pdbx_seq_one_letter_code
_entity_poly.pdbx_strand_id
1 'polypeptide(L)'
;MKSTLLFLQLALGVASLASDLPVFSRYSRRQDVPTFDWDSIAPSTTLNWITCYSEATQCTRLSVPVNYSDPSAGDATIALVRIPSPLGLAGSPSYRGPVLINPGGPGGSGVEYVLSPIGSDIASVIGEEFDLVGFDPRGVANSTPRILSIFNNDVERVEFGLGYDDWNMEVSSLPTLPGRWARMQVFGRLAQGRDNGFLSHVTTDNVARDMMSIVSAHGREKLQYWGFSYGTVLGATFATLFPDNIERAILDGVLDLDGYYATEWINNIVDADKALQTFFAGCAAAGPDSCAFHSPQPSAIKQRLDALYKRVLRQPAPAYSPSFPQYGVLDYALLKSTIFIALYAPYQTFPTLAQALKLLEDGDASLLYQLAIPRGGETPAAVECADGKPVSDSPATLAEYAKQASLKSSFGSQAASVRLLCSGWKIHPNSFKGPITANTSHPLLIIGNTADPITPLAAAKQAVKAFPGSVLLTQDTPGHTSVAAPSECTYRHVRNYFLNGTLPIAGTICNVTTPLFPPRSTNGNDSTSVAIEYVKRGMFIV
;
A
#
# COMPACT_ATOMS: atom_id res chain seq x y z
N MET A 1 -30.60 21.59 -75.84
CA MET A 1 -31.07 22.18 -74.56
C MET A 1 -30.24 21.53 -73.47
N LYS A 2 -29.16 22.22 -73.03
CA LYS A 2 -29.08 22.97 -71.74
C LYS A 2 -28.97 21.98 -70.56
N SER A 3 -27.92 21.92 -69.73
CA SER A 3 -26.81 22.87 -69.42
C SER A 3 -25.82 22.14 -68.47
N THR A 4 -24.50 22.09 -68.72
CA THR A 4 -23.43 23.01 -68.18
C THR A 4 -22.95 22.56 -66.79
N LEU A 5 -21.67 22.41 -66.40
CA LEU A 5 -20.33 22.31 -67.02
C LEU A 5 -19.34 22.10 -65.84
N LEU A 6 -18.22 21.41 -66.08
CA LEU A 6 -16.86 21.64 -65.53
C LEU A 6 -16.56 21.45 -64.03
N PHE A 7 -15.46 20.74 -63.72
CA PHE A 7 -14.20 21.24 -63.10
C PHE A 7 -13.34 20.00 -62.73
N LEU A 8 -12.25 19.72 -63.47
CA LEU A 8 -10.86 20.14 -63.25
C LEU A 8 -10.07 19.19 -62.32
N GLN A 9 -9.11 18.49 -62.93
CA GLN A 9 -8.04 17.77 -62.23
C GLN A 9 -7.11 18.79 -61.55
N LEU A 10 -6.82 18.57 -60.26
CA LEU A 10 -5.63 19.10 -59.60
C LEU A 10 -5.19 18.11 -58.53
N ALA A 11 -4.02 17.53 -58.76
CA ALA A 11 -3.29 16.76 -57.77
C ALA A 11 -2.77 17.69 -56.66
N LEU A 12 -3.08 17.37 -55.41
CA LEU A 12 -2.38 17.86 -54.23
C LEU A 12 -2.30 16.72 -53.23
N GLY A 13 -1.08 16.36 -52.84
CA GLY A 13 -0.81 15.35 -51.83
C GLY A 13 -1.43 15.75 -50.49
N VAL A 14 -2.09 14.80 -49.85
CA VAL A 14 -2.50 14.92 -48.46
C VAL A 14 -1.54 14.07 -47.65
N ALA A 15 -0.61 14.75 -47.00
CA ALA A 15 0.14 14.19 -45.88
C ALA A 15 -0.88 13.66 -44.86
N SER A 16 -0.71 12.39 -44.49
CA SER A 16 -1.46 11.75 -43.41
C SER A 16 -1.11 12.45 -42.08
N LEU A 17 -1.86 13.49 -41.74
CA LEU A 17 -1.97 13.96 -40.37
C LEU A 17 -2.78 12.93 -39.60
N ALA A 18 -2.08 11.96 -39.02
CA ALA A 18 -2.61 11.18 -37.91
C ALA A 18 -2.86 12.18 -36.78
N SER A 19 -4.10 12.66 -36.63
CA SER A 19 -4.49 13.42 -35.46
C SER A 19 -4.52 12.46 -34.27
N ASP A 20 -3.54 12.64 -33.38
CA ASP A 20 -3.51 12.11 -32.03
C ASP A 20 -4.82 12.43 -31.31
N LEU A 21 -5.76 11.48 -31.34
CA LEU A 21 -6.90 11.48 -30.44
C LEU A 21 -6.40 10.96 -29.09
N PRO A 22 -6.50 11.73 -28.00
CA PRO A 22 -6.11 11.24 -26.68
C PRO A 22 -7.11 10.18 -26.26
N VAL A 23 -6.71 8.91 -26.39
CA VAL A 23 -7.38 7.79 -25.73
C VAL A 23 -7.35 8.09 -24.24
N PHE A 24 -8.54 8.16 -23.62
CA PHE A 24 -8.71 8.35 -22.19
C PHE A 24 -8.03 7.21 -21.44
N SER A 25 -6.75 7.41 -21.11
CA SER A 25 -6.05 6.53 -20.21
C SER A 25 -6.71 6.61 -18.84
N ARG A 26 -7.24 5.47 -18.37
CA ARG A 26 -7.68 5.28 -16.98
C ARG A 26 -6.51 5.38 -15.99
N TYR A 27 -5.29 5.48 -16.49
CA TYR A 27 -4.04 5.60 -15.74
C TYR A 27 -3.14 6.67 -16.39
N SER A 28 -3.15 7.89 -15.83
CA SER A 28 -2.19 8.98 -16.05
C SER A 28 -2.76 10.25 -16.69
N ARG A 29 -3.01 11.22 -15.83
CA ARG A 29 -2.34 12.52 -15.89
C ARG A 29 -2.28 13.08 -14.45
N ARG A 30 -1.22 12.71 -13.72
CA ARG A 30 -0.80 13.41 -12.49
C ARG A 30 -0.33 14.80 -12.93
N GLN A 31 -0.97 15.88 -12.50
CA GLN A 31 -0.54 17.24 -12.86
C GLN A 31 0.38 17.93 -11.83
N ASP A 32 0.65 17.35 -10.66
CA ASP A 32 1.40 18.06 -9.60
C ASP A 32 2.56 17.29 -8.96
N VAL A 33 3.05 16.19 -9.55
CA VAL A 33 4.32 15.58 -9.11
C VAL A 33 5.41 16.01 -10.09
N PRO A 34 6.50 16.67 -9.65
CA PRO A 34 7.63 16.97 -10.52
C PRO A 34 8.08 15.68 -11.22
N THR A 35 8.07 15.66 -12.54
CA THR A 35 8.52 14.49 -13.28
C THR A 35 10.04 14.47 -13.28
N PHE A 36 10.64 13.43 -12.71
CA PHE A 36 12.07 13.18 -12.73
C PHE A 36 12.38 12.00 -13.62
N ASP A 37 13.40 12.12 -14.46
CA ASP A 37 13.85 11.06 -15.36
C ASP A 37 14.87 10.16 -14.66
N TRP A 38 14.44 8.97 -14.22
CA TRP A 38 15.31 7.99 -13.56
C TRP A 38 16.38 7.38 -14.47
N ASP A 39 16.19 7.43 -15.79
CA ASP A 39 17.18 6.91 -16.74
C ASP A 39 18.34 7.89 -16.96
N SER A 40 18.21 9.13 -16.48
CA SER A 40 19.32 10.08 -16.41
C SER A 40 20.40 9.70 -15.38
N ILE A 41 20.08 8.84 -14.42
CA ILE A 41 21.03 8.33 -13.43
C ILE A 41 21.57 6.97 -13.90
N ALA A 42 22.88 6.88 -14.13
CA ALA A 42 23.52 5.59 -14.38
C ALA A 42 23.54 4.72 -13.10
N PRO A 43 23.10 3.45 -13.16
CA PRO A 43 23.24 2.52 -12.03
C PRO A 43 24.71 2.34 -11.64
N SER A 44 24.99 2.24 -10.34
CA SER A 44 26.35 2.06 -9.81
C SER A 44 26.34 1.14 -8.60
N THR A 45 27.46 0.47 -8.31
CA THR A 45 27.66 -0.29 -7.06
C THR A 45 27.93 0.63 -5.86
N THR A 46 28.09 1.94 -6.09
CA THR A 46 28.25 2.99 -5.08
C THR A 46 27.11 4.01 -5.19
N LEU A 47 26.80 4.70 -4.09
CA LEU A 47 25.74 5.71 -4.07
C LEU A 47 26.25 7.05 -4.62
N ASN A 48 25.80 7.38 -5.82
CA ASN A 48 26.08 8.65 -6.47
C ASN A 48 24.82 9.52 -6.42
N TRP A 49 24.70 10.33 -5.37
CA TRP A 49 23.51 11.15 -5.12
C TRP A 49 23.49 12.40 -6.01
N ILE A 50 22.35 12.64 -6.66
CA ILE A 50 22.07 13.88 -7.40
C ILE A 50 20.79 14.52 -6.90
N THR A 51 20.66 15.85 -7.01
CA THR A 51 19.39 16.54 -6.74
C THR A 51 18.31 16.05 -7.70
N CYS A 52 17.12 15.77 -7.18
CA CYS A 52 15.98 15.27 -7.95
C CYS A 52 14.66 15.77 -7.33
N TYR A 53 13.62 15.96 -8.15
CA TYR A 53 12.28 16.44 -7.77
C TYR A 53 12.21 17.86 -7.15
N SER A 54 13.07 18.16 -6.18
CA SER A 54 13.21 19.45 -5.48
C SER A 54 14.63 19.61 -4.94
N GLU A 55 15.00 20.81 -4.51
CA GLU A 55 16.28 21.06 -3.82
C GLU A 55 16.41 20.33 -2.47
N ALA A 56 15.29 19.87 -1.89
CA ALA A 56 15.27 19.17 -0.61
C ALA A 56 15.54 17.66 -0.73
N THR A 57 15.63 17.11 -1.94
CA THR A 57 15.68 15.66 -2.18
C THR A 57 16.80 15.26 -3.13
N GLN A 58 17.40 14.10 -2.86
CA GLN A 58 18.45 13.51 -3.70
C GLN A 58 18.10 12.09 -4.11
N CYS A 59 18.48 11.69 -5.31
CA CYS A 59 18.20 10.38 -5.88
C CYS A 59 19.49 9.68 -6.32
N THR A 60 19.46 8.35 -6.31
CA THR A 60 20.53 7.51 -6.86
C THR A 60 20.00 6.12 -7.27
N ARG A 61 20.79 5.38 -8.05
CA ARG A 61 20.46 4.03 -8.52
C ARG A 61 21.57 3.06 -8.14
N LEU A 62 21.25 2.12 -7.25
CA LEU A 62 22.19 1.11 -6.76
C LEU A 62 22.06 -0.19 -7.57
N SER A 63 23.17 -0.68 -8.12
CA SER A 63 23.24 -2.00 -8.76
C SER A 63 23.43 -3.09 -7.69
N VAL A 64 22.60 -4.13 -7.75
CA VAL A 64 22.65 -5.31 -6.89
C VAL A 64 22.47 -6.57 -7.74
N PRO A 65 23.01 -7.73 -7.36
CA PRO A 65 22.82 -8.94 -8.15
C PRO A 65 21.35 -9.38 -8.13
N VAL A 66 20.84 -9.82 -9.29
CA VAL A 66 19.53 -10.47 -9.39
C VAL A 66 19.50 -11.71 -8.49
N ASN A 67 20.55 -12.54 -8.59
CA ASN A 67 20.70 -13.74 -7.79
C ASN A 67 21.93 -13.63 -6.87
N TYR A 68 21.71 -13.49 -5.56
CA TYR A 68 22.82 -13.43 -4.59
C TYR A 68 23.65 -14.72 -4.49
N SER A 69 23.12 -15.86 -4.94
CA SER A 69 23.89 -17.12 -5.00
C SER A 69 24.70 -17.27 -6.29
N ASP A 70 24.38 -16.48 -7.31
CA ASP A 70 25.11 -16.40 -8.58
C ASP A 70 25.15 -14.94 -9.07
N PRO A 71 26.10 -14.12 -8.57
CA PRO A 71 26.21 -12.72 -8.95
C PRO A 71 26.49 -12.49 -10.45
N SER A 72 26.83 -13.54 -11.21
CA SER A 72 27.03 -13.43 -12.66
C SER A 72 25.73 -13.46 -13.47
N ALA A 73 24.60 -13.77 -12.82
CA ALA A 73 23.27 -13.86 -13.45
C ALA A 73 22.67 -12.50 -13.86
N GLY A 74 23.42 -11.41 -13.69
CA GLY A 74 23.00 -10.06 -14.02
C GLY A 74 22.54 -9.25 -12.81
N ASP A 75 22.26 -7.98 -13.06
CA ASP A 75 21.99 -6.98 -12.03
C ASP A 75 20.53 -6.51 -12.05
N ALA A 76 19.97 -6.35 -10.85
CA ALA A 76 18.83 -5.50 -10.60
C ALA A 76 19.33 -4.11 -10.20
N THR A 77 18.56 -3.08 -10.54
CA THR A 77 18.82 -1.71 -10.12
C THR A 77 17.75 -1.26 -9.16
N ILE A 78 18.18 -0.82 -7.98
CA ILE A 78 17.34 -0.29 -6.92
C ILE A 78 17.35 1.23 -7.00
N ALA A 79 16.17 1.84 -7.15
CA ALA A 79 15.99 3.28 -7.08
C ALA A 79 15.89 3.73 -5.61
N LEU A 80 16.67 4.74 -5.24
CA LEU A 80 16.66 5.33 -3.91
C LEU A 80 16.45 6.84 -3.99
N VAL A 81 15.66 7.37 -3.07
CA VAL A 81 15.54 8.80 -2.78
C VAL A 81 15.90 9.04 -1.32
N ARG A 82 16.43 10.23 -1.02
CA ARG A 82 16.61 10.68 0.35
C ARG A 82 16.22 12.13 0.56
N ILE A 83 15.74 12.42 1.77
CA ILE A 83 15.83 13.76 2.37
C ILE A 83 17.13 13.76 3.18
N PRO A 84 18.18 14.48 2.73
CA PRO A 84 19.47 14.45 3.37
C PRO A 84 19.44 15.21 4.70
N SER A 85 20.13 14.68 5.69
CA SER A 85 20.41 15.32 6.97
C SER A 85 21.21 16.60 6.75
N PRO A 86 20.77 17.76 7.28
CA PRO A 86 21.59 18.97 7.23
C PRO A 86 22.91 18.79 8.02
N LEU A 87 22.90 17.97 9.08
CA LEU A 87 24.11 17.63 9.84
C LEU A 87 25.07 16.74 9.05
N GLY A 88 24.55 15.80 8.25
CA GLY A 88 25.32 14.98 7.33
C GLY A 88 25.98 15.81 6.23
N LEU A 89 25.22 16.73 5.61
CA LEU A 89 25.75 17.67 4.61
C LEU A 89 26.82 18.60 5.19
N ALA A 90 26.70 18.98 6.46
CA ALA A 90 27.68 19.81 7.16
C ALA A 90 28.90 19.02 7.68
N GLY A 91 28.95 17.69 7.52
CA GLY A 91 30.03 16.86 8.06
C GLY A 91 30.08 16.85 9.60
N SER A 92 28.93 17.07 10.25
CA SER A 92 28.83 17.16 11.71
C SER A 92 29.06 15.79 12.37
N PRO A 93 29.79 15.72 13.51
CA PRO A 93 29.95 14.49 14.27
C PRO A 93 28.62 13.98 14.88
N SER A 94 27.58 14.81 14.90
CA SER A 94 26.23 14.42 15.36
C SER A 94 25.43 13.65 14.32
N TYR A 95 25.91 13.53 13.07
CA TYR A 95 25.25 12.76 12.03
C TYR A 95 25.27 11.25 12.34
N ARG A 96 24.09 10.62 12.26
CA ARG A 96 23.84 9.24 12.69
C ARG A 96 23.61 8.26 11.53
N GLY A 97 23.63 8.73 10.28
CA GLY A 97 23.49 7.86 9.11
C GLY A 97 22.06 7.77 8.55
N PRO A 98 21.84 6.86 7.60
CA PRO A 98 20.55 6.70 6.93
C PRO A 98 19.57 5.87 7.76
N VAL A 99 18.30 6.29 7.75
CA VAL A 99 17.15 5.48 8.19
C VAL A 99 16.39 5.05 6.93
N LEU A 100 16.39 3.75 6.64
CA LEU A 100 15.67 3.18 5.52
C LEU A 100 14.18 3.09 5.88
N ILE A 101 13.31 3.51 4.97
CA ILE A 101 11.86 3.34 5.10
C ILE A 101 11.28 2.46 4.00
N ASN A 102 10.26 1.69 4.35
CA ASN A 102 9.46 0.96 3.38
C ASN A 102 7.98 1.09 3.75
N PRO A 103 7.12 1.54 2.84
CA PRO A 103 5.72 1.82 3.15
C PRO A 103 4.83 0.58 3.21
N GLY A 104 5.32 -0.56 2.71
CA GLY A 104 4.54 -1.78 2.59
C GLY A 104 4.03 -2.02 1.17
N GLY A 105 2.77 -2.45 1.06
CA GLY A 105 2.27 -3.15 -0.12
C GLY A 105 2.08 -4.64 0.16
N PRO A 106 2.91 -5.51 -0.44
CA PRO A 106 4.12 -5.22 -1.23
C PRO A 106 3.83 -4.53 -2.57
N GLY A 107 4.82 -3.78 -3.06
CA GLY A 107 4.73 -3.01 -4.30
C GLY A 107 4.50 -1.50 -4.11
N GLY A 108 4.40 -1.02 -2.87
CA GLY A 108 4.46 0.40 -2.57
C GLY A 108 5.85 0.97 -2.89
N SER A 109 5.88 2.16 -3.49
CA SER A 109 7.13 2.87 -3.80
C SER A 109 7.65 3.59 -2.56
N GLY A 110 8.83 3.19 -2.08
CA GLY A 110 9.53 3.93 -1.03
C GLY A 110 9.96 5.32 -1.50
N VAL A 111 10.20 5.49 -2.81
CA VAL A 111 10.45 6.79 -3.41
C VAL A 111 9.24 7.72 -3.28
N GLU A 112 8.06 7.28 -3.74
CA GLU A 112 6.84 8.09 -3.64
C GLU A 112 6.48 8.36 -2.17
N TYR A 113 6.77 7.42 -1.26
CA TYR A 113 6.51 7.61 0.17
C TYR A 113 7.34 8.75 0.79
N VAL A 114 8.63 8.83 0.49
CA VAL A 114 9.48 9.95 0.95
C VAL A 114 9.05 11.28 0.34
N LEU A 115 8.64 11.28 -0.93
CA LEU A 115 8.20 12.49 -1.63
C LEU A 115 6.80 12.96 -1.17
N SER A 116 6.06 12.14 -0.43
CA SER A 116 4.76 12.49 0.13
C SER A 116 4.90 13.39 1.37
N PRO A 117 3.82 14.08 1.81
CA PRO A 117 3.81 14.80 3.08
C PRO A 117 4.20 13.93 4.28
N ILE A 118 3.83 12.64 4.27
CA ILE A 118 4.18 11.67 5.32
C ILE A 118 5.71 11.52 5.44
N GLY A 119 6.43 11.52 4.31
CA GLY A 119 7.89 11.48 4.33
C GLY A 119 8.52 12.68 5.04
N SER A 120 7.98 13.88 4.83
CA SER A 120 8.43 15.09 5.55
C SER A 120 8.12 15.03 7.05
N ASP A 121 6.96 14.50 7.42
CA ASP A 121 6.59 14.29 8.82
C ASP A 121 7.53 13.27 9.50
N ILE A 122 7.82 12.15 8.83
CA ILE A 122 8.77 11.14 9.33
C ILE A 122 10.17 11.73 9.50
N ALA A 123 10.67 12.48 8.51
CA ALA A 123 11.98 13.15 8.61
C ALA A 123 12.04 14.08 9.83
N SER A 124 10.95 14.80 10.10
CA SER A 124 10.84 15.68 11.27
C SER A 124 10.85 14.90 12.60
N VAL A 125 10.20 13.73 12.64
CA VAL A 125 10.18 12.85 13.82
C VAL A 125 11.57 12.29 14.13
N ILE A 126 12.26 11.72 13.13
CA ILE A 126 13.58 11.11 13.34
C ILE A 126 14.66 12.15 13.63
N GLY A 127 14.53 13.36 13.06
CA GLY A 127 15.41 14.50 13.32
C GLY A 127 16.47 14.77 12.29
N GLU A 128 17.12 15.92 12.47
CA GLU A 128 18.21 16.41 11.62
C GLU A 128 19.45 15.53 11.66
N GLU A 129 19.56 14.59 12.62
CA GLU A 129 20.69 13.69 12.75
C GLU A 129 20.72 12.57 11.69
N PHE A 130 19.61 12.33 10.98
CA PHE A 130 19.46 11.19 10.08
C PHE A 130 19.12 11.59 8.66
N ASP A 131 19.62 10.84 7.67
CA ASP A 131 19.02 10.88 6.34
C ASP A 131 17.74 10.04 6.38
N LEU A 132 16.64 10.56 5.85
CA LEU A 132 15.47 9.72 5.55
C LEU A 132 15.64 9.12 4.17
N VAL A 133 15.77 7.80 4.05
CA VAL A 133 16.03 7.11 2.79
C VAL A 133 14.87 6.18 2.42
N GLY A 134 14.21 6.46 1.31
CA GLY A 134 13.22 5.58 0.70
C GLY A 134 13.84 4.82 -0.46
N PHE A 135 13.46 3.56 -0.63
CA PHE A 135 13.88 2.76 -1.77
C PHE A 135 12.71 2.01 -2.37
N ASP A 136 12.73 1.86 -3.69
CA ASP A 136 11.79 0.98 -4.39
C ASP A 136 12.40 -0.43 -4.43
N PRO A 137 11.77 -1.46 -3.83
CA PRO A 137 12.31 -2.82 -3.89
C PRO A 137 12.52 -3.29 -5.34
N ARG A 138 13.40 -4.28 -5.55
CA ARG A 138 13.57 -4.94 -6.86
C ARG A 138 12.21 -5.29 -7.48
N GLY A 139 11.99 -4.92 -8.74
CA GLY A 139 10.71 -5.16 -9.40
C GLY A 139 9.63 -4.08 -9.21
N VAL A 140 9.84 -3.13 -8.30
CA VAL A 140 8.82 -2.15 -7.89
C VAL A 140 9.11 -0.77 -8.48
N ALA A 141 8.06 -0.10 -8.96
CA ALA A 141 8.07 1.31 -9.37
C ALA A 141 9.29 1.72 -10.23
N ASN A 142 10.25 2.47 -9.68
CA ASN A 142 11.38 3.01 -10.42
C ASN A 142 12.57 2.02 -10.53
N SER A 143 12.55 0.92 -9.80
CA SER A 143 13.56 -0.14 -9.86
C SER A 143 13.38 -1.03 -11.09
N THR A 144 14.49 -1.57 -11.61
CA THR A 144 14.51 -2.36 -12.86
C THR A 144 15.24 -3.68 -12.67
N PRO A 145 14.85 -4.79 -13.34
CA PRO A 145 13.64 -4.96 -14.17
C PRO A 145 12.33 -4.74 -13.39
N ARG A 146 11.24 -4.37 -14.07
CA ARG A 146 9.93 -4.10 -13.44
C ARG A 146 9.01 -5.33 -13.53
N ILE A 147 8.33 -5.68 -12.44
CA ILE A 147 7.32 -6.75 -12.41
C ILE A 147 6.13 -6.44 -13.32
N LEU A 148 5.86 -5.17 -13.60
CA LEU A 148 4.78 -4.70 -14.50
C LEU A 148 4.90 -5.16 -15.97
N SER A 149 5.82 -6.07 -16.27
CA SER A 149 6.07 -6.66 -17.59
C SER A 149 5.34 -7.98 -17.81
N ILE A 150 4.46 -8.42 -16.89
CA ILE A 150 3.62 -9.62 -17.13
C ILE A 150 2.66 -9.33 -18.28
N PHE A 151 2.14 -8.10 -18.39
CA PHE A 151 1.41 -7.64 -19.58
C PHE A 151 2.32 -6.89 -20.55
N ASN A 152 2.11 -7.06 -21.87
CA ASN A 152 2.95 -6.44 -22.89
C ASN A 152 2.77 -4.93 -22.97
N ASN A 153 1.59 -4.43 -22.62
CA ASN A 153 1.26 -3.01 -22.63
C ASN A 153 0.08 -2.71 -21.70
N ASP A 154 -0.17 -1.43 -21.48
CA ASP A 154 -1.23 -0.95 -20.60
C ASP A 154 -2.63 -1.35 -21.08
N VAL A 155 -2.84 -1.51 -22.39
CA VAL A 155 -4.13 -1.95 -22.95
C VAL A 155 -4.41 -3.39 -22.55
N GLU A 156 -3.45 -4.30 -22.72
CA GLU A 156 -3.60 -5.69 -22.28
C GLU A 156 -3.83 -5.78 -20.77
N ARG A 157 -3.11 -4.96 -19.98
CA ARG A 157 -3.33 -4.87 -18.53
C ARG A 157 -4.74 -4.40 -18.21
N VAL A 158 -5.23 -3.35 -18.89
CA VAL A 158 -6.59 -2.83 -18.68
C VAL A 158 -7.64 -3.85 -19.13
N GLU A 159 -7.47 -4.50 -20.28
CA GLU A 159 -8.36 -5.57 -20.75
C GLU A 159 -8.39 -6.75 -19.77
N PHE A 160 -7.24 -7.13 -19.23
CA PHE A 160 -7.18 -8.10 -18.15
C PHE A 160 -7.83 -7.58 -16.86
N GLY A 161 -7.76 -6.28 -16.61
CA GLY A 161 -8.47 -5.62 -15.51
C GLY A 161 -9.97 -5.60 -15.71
N LEU A 162 -10.50 -5.35 -16.92
CA LEU A 162 -11.92 -5.08 -17.19
C LEU A 162 -12.89 -6.19 -16.76
N GLY A 163 -12.42 -7.38 -16.40
CA GLY A 163 -13.17 -8.32 -15.57
C GLY A 163 -13.27 -7.88 -14.09
N TYR A 164 -13.29 -6.58 -13.80
CA TYR A 164 -12.72 -5.94 -12.60
C TYR A 164 -13.33 -6.35 -11.25
N ASP A 165 -14.48 -7.02 -11.24
CA ASP A 165 -15.01 -7.61 -10.00
C ASP A 165 -14.21 -8.85 -9.55
N ASP A 166 -13.30 -9.39 -10.38
CA ASP A 166 -12.68 -10.71 -10.21
C ASP A 166 -11.72 -10.86 -9.02
N TRP A 167 -11.26 -9.76 -8.41
CA TRP A 167 -10.35 -9.81 -7.25
C TRP A 167 -11.09 -9.95 -5.92
N ASN A 168 -12.31 -9.42 -5.80
CA ASN A 168 -12.97 -9.30 -4.49
C ASN A 168 -13.72 -10.59 -4.13
N MET A 169 -13.22 -11.32 -3.14
CA MET A 169 -13.82 -12.57 -2.66
C MET A 169 -14.96 -12.39 -1.65
N GLU A 170 -15.86 -11.42 -1.86
CA GLU A 170 -17.10 -11.34 -1.09
C GLU A 170 -17.94 -12.61 -1.22
N VAL A 171 -18.59 -13.02 -0.14
CA VAL A 171 -19.43 -14.24 -0.12
C VAL A 171 -20.59 -14.13 -1.11
N SER A 172 -21.09 -12.92 -1.37
CA SER A 172 -22.10 -12.67 -2.40
C SER A 172 -21.61 -12.96 -3.82
N SER A 173 -20.29 -12.96 -4.04
CA SER A 173 -19.65 -13.18 -5.34
C SER A 173 -19.30 -14.65 -5.62
N LEU A 174 -19.56 -15.58 -4.68
CA LEU A 174 -19.23 -17.00 -4.82
C LEU A 174 -19.78 -17.69 -6.10
N PRO A 175 -20.95 -17.33 -6.65
CA PRO A 175 -21.41 -17.90 -7.93
C PRO A 175 -20.45 -17.67 -9.10
N THR A 176 -19.62 -16.61 -9.05
CA THR A 176 -18.63 -16.27 -10.10
C THR A 176 -17.24 -16.84 -9.82
N LEU A 177 -17.03 -17.46 -8.65
CA LEU A 177 -15.72 -17.94 -8.20
C LEU A 177 -15.02 -18.90 -9.18
N PRO A 178 -15.69 -19.88 -9.82
CA PRO A 178 -15.00 -20.75 -10.78
C PRO A 178 -14.35 -19.99 -11.94
N GLY A 179 -15.01 -18.93 -12.45
CA GLY A 179 -14.47 -18.06 -13.49
C GLY A 179 -13.28 -17.24 -13.01
N ARG A 180 -13.38 -16.66 -11.81
CA ARG A 180 -12.30 -15.89 -11.16
C ARG A 180 -11.07 -16.74 -10.89
N TRP A 181 -11.27 -17.95 -10.37
CA TRP A 181 -10.20 -18.91 -10.18
C TRP A 181 -9.52 -19.26 -11.50
N ALA A 182 -10.29 -19.56 -12.55
CA ALA A 182 -9.73 -19.87 -13.87
C ALA A 182 -8.94 -18.68 -14.44
N ARG A 183 -9.41 -17.45 -14.22
CA ARG A 183 -8.67 -16.23 -14.57
C ARG A 183 -7.33 -16.13 -13.84
N MET A 184 -7.27 -16.45 -12.54
CA MET A 184 -6.00 -16.49 -11.82
C MET A 184 -5.05 -17.58 -12.35
N GLN A 185 -5.58 -18.70 -12.85
CA GLN A 185 -4.76 -19.69 -13.56
C GLN A 185 -4.17 -19.12 -14.86
N VAL A 186 -4.92 -18.30 -15.60
CA VAL A 186 -4.40 -17.58 -16.79
C VAL A 186 -3.32 -16.59 -16.38
N PHE A 187 -3.57 -15.78 -15.35
CA PHE A 187 -2.60 -14.80 -14.84
C PHE A 187 -1.26 -15.45 -14.49
N GLY A 188 -1.28 -16.54 -13.71
CA GLY A 188 -0.05 -17.26 -13.35
C GLY A 188 0.67 -17.90 -14.54
N ARG A 189 -0.05 -18.35 -15.57
CA ARG A 189 0.57 -18.86 -16.81
C ARG A 189 1.16 -17.75 -17.67
N LEU A 190 0.53 -16.57 -17.71
CA LEU A 190 1.10 -15.39 -18.38
C LEU A 190 2.39 -14.97 -17.69
N ALA A 191 2.38 -14.88 -16.36
CA ALA A 191 3.57 -14.60 -15.57
C ALA A 191 4.68 -15.62 -15.86
N GLN A 192 4.41 -16.91 -15.76
CA GLN A 192 5.39 -17.96 -16.03
C GLN A 192 5.90 -17.98 -17.48
N GLY A 193 5.02 -17.76 -18.46
CA GLY A 193 5.39 -17.82 -19.87
C GLY A 193 6.16 -16.60 -20.37
N ARG A 194 6.09 -15.48 -19.65
CA ARG A 194 6.76 -14.21 -19.99
C ARG A 194 7.91 -13.87 -19.05
N ASP A 195 8.04 -14.58 -17.93
CA ASP A 195 9.16 -14.43 -17.02
C ASP A 195 10.48 -14.81 -17.71
N ASN A 196 11.47 -13.94 -17.59
CA ASN A 196 12.83 -14.17 -18.05
C ASN A 196 13.72 -14.76 -16.93
N GLY A 197 13.12 -15.25 -15.86
CA GLY A 197 13.76 -15.78 -14.66
C GLY A 197 13.82 -14.77 -13.51
N PHE A 198 13.50 -13.50 -13.74
CA PHE A 198 13.56 -12.45 -12.72
C PHE A 198 12.51 -12.63 -11.61
N LEU A 199 11.30 -13.10 -11.92
CA LEU A 199 10.22 -13.22 -10.92
C LEU A 199 10.52 -14.24 -9.81
N SER A 200 11.49 -15.14 -10.01
CA SER A 200 11.97 -16.03 -8.94
C SER A 200 12.86 -15.32 -7.91
N HIS A 201 13.23 -14.06 -8.16
CA HIS A 201 14.19 -13.30 -7.36
C HIS A 201 13.59 -12.04 -6.71
N VAL A 202 12.27 -11.82 -6.80
CA VAL A 202 11.60 -10.63 -6.21
C VAL A 202 11.11 -10.85 -4.77
N THR A 203 11.53 -11.96 -4.15
CA THR A 203 11.13 -12.39 -2.81
C THR A 203 11.68 -11.48 -1.71
N THR A 204 10.96 -11.44 -0.58
CA THR A 204 11.31 -10.59 0.58
C THR A 204 12.73 -10.83 1.09
N ASP A 205 13.23 -12.07 1.08
CA ASP A 205 14.57 -12.41 1.53
C ASP A 205 15.69 -11.88 0.61
N ASN A 206 15.41 -11.74 -0.69
CA ASN A 206 16.28 -11.04 -1.62
C ASN A 206 16.20 -9.53 -1.42
N VAL A 207 15.02 -8.97 -1.17
CA VAL A 207 14.88 -7.55 -0.80
C VAL A 207 15.63 -7.23 0.50
N ALA A 208 15.65 -8.15 1.47
CA ALA A 208 16.44 -7.99 2.69
C ALA A 208 17.96 -7.96 2.41
N ARG A 209 18.44 -8.69 1.39
CA ARG A 209 19.85 -8.60 0.93
C ARG A 209 20.13 -7.30 0.19
N ASP A 210 19.15 -6.79 -0.55
CA ASP A 210 19.24 -5.45 -1.14
C ASP A 210 19.41 -4.41 -0.05
N MET A 211 18.62 -4.48 1.02
CA MET A 211 18.75 -3.59 2.18
C MET A 211 20.15 -3.64 2.79
N MET A 212 20.75 -4.83 2.91
CA MET A 212 22.14 -4.95 3.38
C MET A 212 23.12 -4.29 2.42
N SER A 213 22.90 -4.44 1.11
CA SER A 213 23.72 -3.80 0.07
C SER A 213 23.60 -2.26 0.13
N ILE A 214 22.39 -1.74 0.38
CA ILE A 214 22.15 -0.30 0.60
C ILE A 214 22.89 0.19 1.84
N VAL A 215 22.81 -0.55 2.95
CA VAL A 215 23.51 -0.22 4.21
C VAL A 215 25.03 -0.17 3.99
N SER A 216 25.60 -1.19 3.34
CA SER A 216 27.02 -1.23 3.00
C SER A 216 27.44 -0.12 2.06
N ALA A 217 26.61 0.23 1.07
CA ALA A 217 26.91 1.31 0.13
C ALA A 217 26.89 2.72 0.78
N HIS A 218 26.22 2.87 1.94
CA HIS A 218 26.34 4.05 2.80
C HIS A 218 27.58 4.01 3.73
N GLY A 219 28.43 2.99 3.62
CA GLY A 219 29.57 2.78 4.51
C GLY A 219 29.17 2.42 5.94
N ARG A 220 28.00 1.79 6.11
CA ARG A 220 27.49 1.33 7.41
C ARG A 220 27.47 -0.20 7.46
N GLU A 221 27.51 -0.74 8.67
CA GLU A 221 27.50 -2.19 8.92
C GLU A 221 26.15 -2.69 9.45
N LYS A 222 25.34 -1.78 10.01
CA LYS A 222 24.08 -2.11 10.68
C LYS A 222 22.95 -1.24 10.16
N LEU A 223 21.77 -1.84 10.07
CA LEU A 223 20.54 -1.27 9.56
C LEU A 223 19.89 -0.34 10.59
N GLN A 224 19.49 0.84 10.14
CA GLN A 224 18.44 1.64 10.77
C GLN A 224 17.21 1.63 9.87
N TYR A 225 16.05 1.22 10.39
CA TYR A 225 14.88 0.94 9.57
C TYR A 225 13.56 1.30 10.23
N TRP A 226 12.60 1.77 9.42
CA TRP A 226 11.19 1.89 9.81
C TRP A 226 10.31 1.31 8.69
N GLY A 227 9.76 0.13 8.95
CA GLY A 227 8.88 -0.59 8.02
C GLY A 227 7.43 -0.47 8.44
N PHE A 228 6.58 -0.17 7.48
CA PHE A 228 5.14 -0.04 7.66
C PHE A 228 4.42 -1.18 6.95
N SER A 229 3.37 -1.76 7.54
CA SER A 229 2.53 -2.76 6.87
C SER A 229 3.33 -3.98 6.39
N TYR A 230 3.31 -4.35 5.10
CA TYR A 230 4.24 -5.35 4.53
C TYR A 230 5.73 -5.06 4.82
N GLY A 231 6.13 -3.80 4.97
CA GLY A 231 7.47 -3.44 5.43
C GLY A 231 7.82 -4.07 6.79
N THR A 232 6.83 -4.43 7.61
CA THR A 232 7.07 -5.20 8.85
C THR A 232 7.48 -6.65 8.59
N VAL A 233 6.96 -7.28 7.53
CA VAL A 233 7.41 -8.60 7.05
C VAL A 233 8.84 -8.51 6.56
N LEU A 234 9.16 -7.47 5.77
CA LEU A 234 10.51 -7.22 5.29
C LEU A 234 11.50 -6.97 6.44
N GLY A 235 11.16 -6.11 7.38
CA GLY A 235 11.99 -5.82 8.55
C GLY A 235 12.18 -7.03 9.46
N ALA A 236 11.13 -7.81 9.72
CA ALA A 236 11.22 -9.03 10.52
C ALA A 236 12.06 -10.12 9.82
N THR A 237 11.97 -10.21 8.49
CA THR A 237 12.80 -11.10 7.68
C THR A 237 14.26 -10.69 7.71
N PHE A 238 14.55 -9.40 7.53
CA PHE A 238 15.89 -8.87 7.68
C PHE A 238 16.45 -9.19 9.06
N ALA A 239 15.70 -8.90 10.13
CA ALA A 239 16.11 -9.17 11.50
C ALA A 239 16.38 -10.66 11.78
N THR A 240 15.68 -11.56 11.08
CA THR A 240 15.90 -13.00 11.19
C THR A 240 17.12 -13.46 10.42
N LEU A 241 17.34 -12.93 9.22
CA LEU A 241 18.46 -13.33 8.34
C LEU A 241 19.79 -12.68 8.73
N PHE A 242 19.74 -11.47 9.28
CA PHE A 242 20.90 -10.65 9.64
C PHE A 242 20.77 -10.09 11.07
N PRO A 243 20.63 -10.95 12.09
CA PRO A 243 20.34 -10.52 13.45
C PRO A 243 21.41 -9.61 14.05
N ASP A 244 22.68 -9.79 13.66
CA ASP A 244 23.82 -8.98 14.13
C ASP A 244 23.95 -7.63 13.41
N ASN A 245 23.18 -7.43 12.33
CA ASN A 245 23.22 -6.22 11.50
C ASN A 245 22.06 -5.26 11.83
N ILE A 246 21.49 -5.31 13.03
CA ILE A 246 20.44 -4.37 13.47
C ILE A 246 21.06 -3.30 14.37
N GLU A 247 20.97 -2.03 13.94
CA GLU A 247 21.23 -0.88 14.81
C GLU A 247 19.93 -0.43 15.45
N ARG A 248 18.93 -0.05 14.65
CA ARG A 248 17.58 0.33 15.09
C ARG A 248 16.56 -0.17 14.09
N ALA A 249 15.49 -0.81 14.53
CA ALA A 249 14.44 -1.23 13.62
C ALA A 249 13.06 -1.08 14.27
N ILE A 250 12.19 -0.36 13.56
CA ILE A 250 10.79 -0.18 13.91
C ILE A 250 9.92 -0.99 12.95
N LEU A 251 9.04 -1.82 13.51
CA LEU A 251 7.99 -2.51 12.76
C LEU A 251 6.64 -1.90 13.17
N ASP A 252 5.98 -1.19 12.26
CA ASP A 252 4.78 -0.38 12.53
C ASP A 252 3.57 -0.84 11.69
N GLY A 253 2.49 -1.22 12.38
CA GLY A 253 1.37 -1.93 11.73
C GLY A 253 1.84 -3.29 11.26
N VAL A 254 1.98 -4.22 12.22
CA VAL A 254 2.62 -5.52 12.00
C VAL A 254 1.63 -6.54 11.45
N LEU A 255 1.98 -7.17 10.33
CA LEU A 255 1.24 -8.32 9.79
C LEU A 255 1.45 -9.57 10.67
N ASP A 256 0.48 -10.49 10.65
CA ASP A 256 0.69 -11.85 11.14
C ASP A 256 1.78 -12.51 10.27
N LEU A 257 3.01 -12.57 10.81
CA LEU A 257 4.20 -13.02 10.10
C LEU A 257 4.10 -14.50 9.71
N ASP A 258 3.60 -15.34 10.61
CA ASP A 258 3.41 -16.77 10.34
C ASP A 258 2.27 -16.96 9.32
N GLY A 259 1.18 -16.21 9.47
CA GLY A 259 0.06 -16.18 8.52
C GLY A 259 0.50 -15.75 7.12
N TYR A 260 1.33 -14.71 7.00
CA TYR A 260 1.86 -14.22 5.73
C TYR A 260 2.62 -15.31 4.98
N TYR A 261 3.65 -15.92 5.60
CA TYR A 261 4.45 -16.97 4.98
C TYR A 261 3.71 -18.29 4.77
N ALA A 262 2.65 -18.55 5.55
CA ALA A 262 1.75 -19.67 5.31
C ALA A 262 0.71 -19.39 4.21
N THR A 263 0.60 -18.15 3.73
CA THR A 263 -0.50 -17.68 2.86
C THR A 263 -1.88 -17.88 3.51
N GLU A 264 -1.90 -17.77 4.84
CA GLU A 264 -3.07 -17.78 5.71
C GLU A 264 -3.32 -16.35 6.23
N TRP A 265 -4.16 -15.60 5.53
CA TRP A 265 -4.36 -14.15 5.76
C TRP A 265 -5.50 -13.80 6.72
N ILE A 266 -6.28 -14.79 7.18
CA ILE A 266 -7.49 -14.55 7.99
C ILE A 266 -7.19 -13.75 9.26
N ASN A 267 -6.05 -13.99 9.90
CA ASN A 267 -5.71 -13.32 11.14
C ASN A 267 -5.43 -11.83 10.94
N ASN A 268 -5.07 -11.38 9.74
CA ASN A 268 -4.77 -9.97 9.45
C ASN A 268 -6.01 -9.06 9.49
N ILE A 269 -7.23 -9.60 9.38
CA ILE A 269 -8.45 -8.78 9.24
C ILE A 269 -9.32 -8.73 10.49
N VAL A 270 -8.86 -9.30 11.61
CA VAL A 270 -9.71 -9.51 12.79
C VAL A 270 -10.09 -8.23 13.55
N ASP A 271 -9.33 -7.14 13.38
CA ASP A 271 -9.64 -5.83 13.97
C ASP A 271 -10.42 -4.91 13.00
N ALA A 272 -10.73 -5.34 11.77
CA ALA A 272 -11.44 -4.51 10.78
C ALA A 272 -12.85 -4.11 11.22
N ASP A 273 -13.62 -5.03 11.82
CA ASP A 273 -14.94 -4.70 12.38
C ASP A 273 -14.83 -3.74 13.56
N LYS A 274 -13.76 -3.85 14.34
CA LYS A 274 -13.48 -2.94 15.45
C LYS A 274 -13.17 -1.54 14.93
N ALA A 275 -12.38 -1.42 13.86
CA ALA A 275 -12.13 -0.15 13.18
C ALA A 275 -13.44 0.47 12.66
N LEU A 276 -14.32 -0.32 12.01
CA LEU A 276 -15.62 0.16 11.56
C LEU A 276 -16.54 0.61 12.70
N GLN A 277 -16.48 -0.03 13.86
CA GLN A 277 -17.24 0.42 15.04
C GLN A 277 -16.85 1.83 15.49
N THR A 278 -15.59 2.24 15.29
CA THR A 278 -15.15 3.61 15.59
C THR A 278 -15.80 4.65 14.69
N PHE A 279 -16.14 4.31 13.44
CA PHE A 279 -16.93 5.18 12.57
C PHE A 279 -18.33 5.43 13.15
N PHE A 280 -19.01 4.38 13.62
CA PHE A 280 -20.35 4.52 14.21
C PHE A 280 -20.32 5.32 15.52
N ALA A 281 -19.38 5.02 16.41
CA ALA A 281 -19.23 5.73 17.67
C ALA A 281 -18.83 7.20 17.45
N GLY A 282 -17.84 7.43 16.60
CA GLY A 282 -17.34 8.77 16.27
C GLY A 282 -18.40 9.63 15.59
N CYS A 283 -19.13 9.08 14.61
CA CYS A 283 -20.15 9.83 13.88
C CYS A 283 -21.34 10.21 14.79
N ALA A 284 -21.75 9.32 15.71
CA ALA A 284 -22.78 9.64 16.70
C ALA A 284 -22.31 10.73 17.67
N ALA A 285 -21.09 10.62 18.19
CA ALA A 285 -20.53 11.59 19.14
C ALA A 285 -20.30 12.97 18.52
N ALA A 286 -19.98 13.03 17.22
CA ALA A 286 -19.66 14.27 16.53
C ALA A 286 -20.88 15.16 16.21
N GLY A 287 -22.09 14.59 16.26
CA GLY A 287 -23.33 15.31 15.94
C GLY A 287 -23.53 15.57 14.44
N PRO A 288 -24.71 16.12 14.08
CA PRO A 288 -25.10 16.32 12.68
C PRO A 288 -24.29 17.38 11.94
N ASP A 289 -23.66 18.31 12.67
CA ASP A 289 -22.85 19.38 12.07
C ASP A 289 -21.51 18.86 11.54
N SER A 290 -20.95 17.82 12.17
CA SER A 290 -19.63 17.27 11.84
C SER A 290 -19.73 15.93 11.10
N CYS A 291 -20.80 15.15 11.29
CA CYS A 291 -21.03 13.90 10.56
C CYS A 291 -22.32 13.95 9.72
N ALA A 292 -22.20 13.92 8.39
CA ALA A 292 -23.35 13.94 7.47
C ALA A 292 -24.22 12.66 7.57
N PHE A 293 -23.66 11.55 8.03
CA PHE A 293 -24.35 10.28 8.26
C PHE A 293 -24.82 10.10 9.71
N HIS A 294 -24.90 11.20 10.47
CA HIS A 294 -25.19 11.18 11.91
C HIS A 294 -26.53 10.52 12.26
N SER A 295 -26.52 9.80 13.38
CA SER A 295 -27.69 9.49 14.19
C SER A 295 -27.26 9.44 15.66
N PRO A 296 -28.14 9.75 16.63
CA PRO A 296 -27.72 9.88 18.03
C PRO A 296 -27.18 8.57 18.65
N GLN A 297 -27.60 7.42 18.13
CA GLN A 297 -27.12 6.11 18.58
C GLN A 297 -26.21 5.48 17.52
N PRO A 298 -25.00 4.99 17.89
CA PRO A 298 -24.12 4.26 16.98
C PRO A 298 -24.80 3.05 16.30
N SER A 299 -25.70 2.38 17.02
CA SER A 299 -26.49 1.26 16.48
C SER A 299 -27.42 1.67 15.34
N ALA A 300 -27.98 2.88 15.37
CA ALA A 300 -28.81 3.40 14.29
C ALA A 300 -27.97 3.70 13.03
N ILE A 301 -26.76 4.23 13.20
CA ILE A 301 -25.80 4.45 12.10
C ILE A 301 -25.42 3.12 11.46
N LYS A 302 -25.11 2.10 12.27
CA LYS A 302 -24.84 0.75 11.79
C LYS A 302 -26.03 0.18 11.00
N GLN A 303 -27.26 0.30 11.52
CA GLN A 303 -28.46 -0.21 10.86
C GLN A 303 -28.70 0.47 9.50
N ARG A 304 -28.43 1.78 9.39
CA ARG A 304 -28.49 2.51 8.12
C ARG A 304 -27.47 1.97 7.12
N LEU A 305 -26.22 1.74 7.55
CA LEU A 305 -25.22 1.12 6.69
C LEU A 305 -25.61 -0.31 6.28
N ASP A 306 -26.12 -1.13 7.20
CA ASP A 306 -26.61 -2.47 6.88
C ASP A 306 -27.76 -2.44 5.86
N ALA A 307 -28.62 -1.41 5.90
CA ALA A 307 -29.68 -1.20 4.91
C ALA A 307 -29.12 -0.81 3.54
N LEU A 308 -28.09 0.06 3.50
CA LEU A 308 -27.36 0.39 2.27
C LEU A 308 -26.74 -0.85 1.64
N TYR A 309 -26.06 -1.67 2.43
CA TYR A 309 -25.51 -2.95 2.00
C TYR A 309 -26.57 -3.87 1.38
N LYS A 310 -27.71 -4.07 2.05
CA LYS A 310 -28.81 -4.90 1.52
C LYS A 310 -29.41 -4.33 0.25
N ARG A 311 -29.52 -3.01 0.13
CA ARG A 311 -30.05 -2.33 -1.05
C ARG A 311 -29.11 -2.47 -2.23
N VAL A 312 -27.83 -2.14 -2.06
CA VAL A 312 -26.81 -2.24 -3.12
C VAL A 312 -26.59 -3.68 -3.58
N LEU A 313 -26.69 -4.66 -2.66
CA LEU A 313 -26.64 -6.08 -3.03
C LEU A 313 -27.78 -6.50 -3.96
N ARG A 314 -28.97 -5.92 -3.82
CA ARG A 314 -30.14 -6.23 -4.66
C ARG A 314 -30.20 -5.37 -5.92
N GLN A 315 -29.75 -4.12 -5.81
CA GLN A 315 -29.79 -3.12 -6.85
C GLN A 315 -28.51 -2.27 -6.78
N PRO A 316 -27.44 -2.68 -7.50
CA PRO A 316 -26.23 -1.88 -7.63
C PRO A 316 -26.54 -0.46 -8.11
N ALA A 317 -25.80 0.52 -7.59
CA ALA A 317 -26.10 1.92 -7.82
C ALA A 317 -25.26 2.48 -8.99
N PRO A 318 -25.87 3.18 -9.97
CA PRO A 318 -25.11 3.86 -11.00
C PRO A 318 -24.33 5.03 -10.40
N ALA A 319 -23.08 5.19 -10.80
CA ALA A 319 -22.20 6.28 -10.38
C ALA A 319 -21.84 7.12 -11.60
N TYR A 320 -22.36 8.35 -11.64
CA TYR A 320 -22.07 9.33 -12.68
C TYR A 320 -22.24 10.73 -12.12
N SER A 321 -21.20 11.55 -12.26
CA SER A 321 -21.26 12.97 -11.94
C SER A 321 -20.45 13.76 -12.97
N PRO A 322 -20.99 14.84 -13.55
CA PRO A 322 -20.23 15.73 -14.43
C PRO A 322 -18.97 16.31 -13.77
N SER A 323 -18.94 16.37 -12.44
CA SER A 323 -17.82 16.88 -11.66
C SER A 323 -16.66 15.89 -11.50
N PHE A 324 -16.87 14.60 -11.85
CA PHE A 324 -15.85 13.57 -11.75
C PHE A 324 -15.55 12.96 -13.12
N PRO A 325 -14.26 12.70 -13.43
CA PRO A 325 -13.89 12.06 -14.68
C PRO A 325 -14.24 10.55 -14.70
N GLN A 326 -14.52 9.96 -13.54
CA GLN A 326 -14.80 8.53 -13.39
C GLN A 326 -16.30 8.28 -13.25
N TYR A 327 -16.76 7.18 -13.86
CA TYR A 327 -18.14 6.72 -13.81
C TYR A 327 -18.16 5.18 -13.83
N GLY A 328 -19.27 4.59 -13.39
CA GLY A 328 -19.45 3.15 -13.40
C GLY A 328 -20.59 2.68 -12.52
N VAL A 329 -20.44 1.50 -11.92
CA VAL A 329 -21.44 0.87 -11.07
C VAL A 329 -20.83 0.61 -9.69
N LEU A 330 -21.50 1.08 -8.65
CA LEU A 330 -21.20 0.73 -7.28
C LEU A 330 -22.01 -0.50 -6.90
N ASP A 331 -21.37 -1.66 -6.93
CA ASP A 331 -21.94 -2.92 -6.46
C ASP A 331 -21.61 -3.16 -4.97
N TYR A 332 -22.06 -4.31 -4.43
CA TYR A 332 -21.87 -4.64 -3.01
C TYR A 332 -20.40 -4.83 -2.66
N ALA A 333 -19.64 -5.48 -3.54
CA ALA A 333 -18.24 -5.79 -3.34
C ALA A 333 -17.40 -4.50 -3.32
N LEU A 334 -17.65 -3.60 -4.27
CA LEU A 334 -16.99 -2.30 -4.35
C LEU A 334 -17.33 -1.42 -3.15
N LEU A 335 -18.62 -1.36 -2.74
CA LEU A 335 -19.03 -0.62 -1.54
C LEU A 335 -18.25 -1.08 -0.29
N LYS A 336 -18.14 -2.39 -0.06
CA LYS A 336 -17.39 -2.91 1.09
C LYS A 336 -15.90 -2.65 0.98
N SER A 337 -15.31 -2.80 -0.20
CA SER A 337 -13.90 -2.49 -0.43
C SER A 337 -13.61 -1.01 -0.15
N THR A 338 -14.43 -0.10 -0.66
CA THR A 338 -14.30 1.35 -0.43
C THR A 338 -14.43 1.70 1.04
N ILE A 339 -15.39 1.11 1.76
CA ILE A 339 -15.52 1.32 3.21
C ILE A 339 -14.28 0.82 3.94
N PHE A 340 -13.77 -0.37 3.61
CA PHE A 340 -12.55 -0.89 4.21
C PHE A 340 -11.35 0.03 3.97
N ILE A 341 -11.23 0.60 2.76
CA ILE A 341 -10.19 1.57 2.43
C ILE A 341 -10.27 2.82 3.31
N ALA A 342 -11.46 3.34 3.55
CA ALA A 342 -11.63 4.45 4.49
C ALA A 342 -11.21 4.09 5.93
N LEU A 343 -11.23 2.80 6.32
CA LEU A 343 -10.74 2.39 7.65
C LEU A 343 -9.23 2.53 7.80
N TYR A 344 -8.44 2.66 6.72
CA TYR A 344 -6.98 2.79 6.80
C TYR A 344 -6.57 4.14 7.37
N ALA A 345 -7.27 5.21 7.00
CA ALA A 345 -6.96 6.57 7.38
C ALA A 345 -8.22 7.29 7.88
N PRO A 346 -8.74 6.85 9.04
CA PRO A 346 -10.08 7.23 9.45
C PRO A 346 -10.19 8.73 9.77
N TYR A 347 -9.11 9.34 10.27
CA TYR A 347 -9.07 10.77 10.60
C TYR A 347 -9.15 11.69 9.37
N GLN A 348 -8.75 11.19 8.20
CA GLN A 348 -8.77 11.93 6.94
C GLN A 348 -10.02 11.58 6.12
N THR A 349 -10.53 10.35 6.23
CA THR A 349 -11.55 9.83 5.31
C THR A 349 -12.94 9.69 5.91
N PHE A 350 -13.11 9.59 7.23
CA PHE A 350 -14.43 9.38 7.84
C PHE A 350 -15.44 10.50 7.57
N PRO A 351 -15.08 11.80 7.60
CA PRO A 351 -16.01 12.87 7.24
C PRO A 351 -16.54 12.71 5.81
N THR A 352 -15.65 12.41 4.85
CA THR A 352 -16.02 12.21 3.44
C THR A 352 -16.80 10.91 3.24
N LEU A 353 -16.45 9.83 3.94
CA LEU A 353 -17.22 8.58 3.93
C LEU A 353 -18.65 8.83 4.43
N ALA A 354 -18.82 9.56 5.53
CA ALA A 354 -20.14 9.89 6.05
C ALA A 354 -20.97 10.69 5.03
N GLN A 355 -20.36 11.66 4.35
CA GLN A 355 -21.01 12.38 3.26
C GLN A 355 -21.40 11.44 2.12
N ALA A 356 -20.48 10.56 1.70
CA ALA A 356 -20.69 9.64 0.60
C ALA A 356 -21.79 8.60 0.89
N LEU A 357 -21.87 8.09 2.14
CA LEU A 357 -22.94 7.21 2.58
C LEU A 357 -24.30 7.92 2.63
N LYS A 358 -24.33 9.20 3.04
CA LYS A 358 -25.55 10.01 3.01
C LYS A 358 -26.04 10.25 1.58
N LEU A 359 -25.13 10.61 0.67
CA LEU A 359 -25.45 10.75 -0.77
C LEU A 359 -25.95 9.44 -1.35
N LEU A 360 -25.34 8.32 -0.96
CA LEU A 360 -25.80 7.01 -1.38
C LEU A 360 -27.23 6.74 -0.91
N GLU A 361 -27.62 7.08 0.33
CA GLU A 361 -29.01 6.97 0.79
C GLU A 361 -29.98 7.67 -0.17
N ASP A 362 -29.59 8.84 -0.68
CA ASP A 362 -30.35 9.68 -1.61
C ASP A 362 -30.26 9.22 -3.09
N GLY A 363 -29.50 8.16 -3.36
CA GLY A 363 -29.39 7.52 -4.67
C GLY A 363 -28.14 7.90 -5.49
N ASP A 364 -27.24 8.72 -4.95
CA ASP A 364 -26.00 9.12 -5.62
C ASP A 364 -24.79 8.31 -5.12
N ALA A 365 -24.28 7.42 -5.98
CA ALA A 365 -23.10 6.61 -5.68
C ALA A 365 -21.77 7.22 -6.15
N SER A 366 -21.80 8.42 -6.76
CA SER A 366 -20.65 8.98 -7.48
C SER A 366 -19.46 9.26 -6.57
N LEU A 367 -19.69 9.75 -5.35
CA LEU A 367 -18.59 10.01 -4.41
C LEU A 367 -17.96 8.72 -3.89
N LEU A 368 -18.75 7.69 -3.57
CA LEU A 368 -18.21 6.38 -3.16
C LEU A 368 -17.45 5.70 -4.29
N TYR A 369 -17.93 5.82 -5.53
CA TYR A 369 -17.23 5.29 -6.70
C TYR A 369 -15.91 6.01 -6.94
N GLN A 370 -15.87 7.33 -6.75
CA GLN A 370 -14.64 8.13 -6.87
C GLN A 370 -13.61 7.81 -5.77
N LEU A 371 -14.07 7.42 -4.59
CA LEU A 371 -13.22 6.96 -3.48
C LEU A 371 -12.77 5.50 -3.66
N ALA A 372 -13.38 4.76 -4.57
CA ALA A 372 -12.99 3.39 -4.82
C ALA A 372 -11.60 3.36 -5.48
N ILE A 373 -10.70 2.56 -4.92
CA ILE A 373 -9.42 2.27 -5.53
C ILE A 373 -9.48 0.85 -6.10
N PRO A 374 -9.13 0.67 -7.38
CA PRO A 374 -8.91 -0.67 -7.93
C PRO A 374 -7.90 -1.45 -7.08
N ARG A 375 -8.27 -2.62 -6.56
CA ARG A 375 -7.34 -3.52 -5.85
C ARG A 375 -6.72 -4.54 -6.79
N GLY A 376 -5.54 -5.03 -6.40
CA GLY A 376 -4.76 -6.02 -7.14
C GLY A 376 -3.65 -5.38 -7.96
N GLY A 377 -2.74 -6.21 -8.45
CA GLY A 377 -1.61 -5.75 -9.25
C GLY A 377 -0.62 -6.88 -9.49
N GLU A 378 0.21 -6.73 -10.51
CA GLU A 378 1.24 -7.70 -10.85
C GLU A 378 2.26 -7.83 -9.70
N THR A 379 2.59 -6.71 -9.05
CA THR A 379 3.61 -6.64 -8.00
C THR A 379 3.20 -7.32 -6.68
N PRO A 380 2.04 -7.02 -6.06
CA PRO A 380 1.61 -7.76 -4.87
C PRO A 380 1.53 -9.26 -5.12
N ALA A 381 1.00 -9.67 -6.28
CA ALA A 381 0.93 -11.07 -6.67
C ALA A 381 2.31 -11.74 -6.75
N ALA A 382 3.27 -11.07 -7.39
CA ALA A 382 4.60 -11.63 -7.59
C ALA A 382 5.38 -11.78 -6.29
N VAL A 383 5.18 -10.87 -5.33
CA VAL A 383 5.89 -10.88 -4.05
C VAL A 383 5.19 -11.80 -3.05
N GLU A 384 3.92 -11.53 -2.70
CA GLU A 384 3.21 -12.28 -1.66
C GLU A 384 3.12 -13.78 -1.96
N CYS A 385 2.86 -14.12 -3.22
CA CYS A 385 2.70 -15.51 -3.61
C CYS A 385 4.03 -16.24 -3.81
N ALA A 386 5.13 -15.53 -4.10
CA ALA A 386 6.47 -16.14 -4.16
C ALA A 386 7.08 -16.33 -2.77
N ASP A 387 6.78 -15.44 -1.82
CA ASP A 387 7.19 -15.57 -0.42
C ASP A 387 6.43 -16.67 0.30
N GLY A 388 5.11 -16.73 0.09
CA GLY A 388 4.21 -17.65 0.75
C GLY A 388 4.37 -19.13 0.37
N LYS A 389 3.66 -19.99 1.08
CA LYS A 389 3.50 -21.40 0.67
C LYS A 389 2.63 -21.48 -0.58
N PRO A 390 2.92 -22.40 -1.53
CA PRO A 390 2.08 -22.58 -2.70
C PRO A 390 0.63 -22.87 -2.33
N VAL A 391 -0.31 -22.13 -2.93
CA VAL A 391 -1.75 -22.34 -2.75
C VAL A 391 -2.25 -23.21 -3.90
N SER A 392 -2.73 -24.42 -3.60
CA SER A 392 -3.29 -25.36 -4.59
C SER A 392 -4.81 -25.47 -4.51
N ASP A 393 -5.47 -24.46 -3.96
CA ASP A 393 -6.90 -24.50 -3.70
C ASP A 393 -7.73 -24.60 -5.00
N SER A 394 -8.76 -25.44 -4.92
CA SER A 394 -9.87 -25.49 -5.89
C SER A 394 -10.90 -24.37 -5.62
N PRO A 395 -11.82 -24.09 -6.56
CA PRO A 395 -12.96 -23.20 -6.29
C PRO A 395 -13.76 -23.61 -5.04
N ALA A 396 -13.92 -24.90 -4.76
CA ALA A 396 -14.68 -25.37 -3.60
C ALA A 396 -13.96 -25.06 -2.28
N THR A 397 -12.65 -25.26 -2.22
CA THR A 397 -11.84 -24.96 -1.02
C THR A 397 -11.68 -23.46 -0.81
N LEU A 398 -11.55 -22.66 -1.87
CA LEU A 398 -11.58 -21.20 -1.78
C LEU A 398 -12.93 -20.67 -1.28
N ALA A 399 -14.04 -21.27 -1.71
CA ALA A 399 -15.36 -20.90 -1.22
C ALA A 399 -15.50 -21.16 0.28
N GLU A 400 -14.95 -22.28 0.77
CA GLU A 400 -14.93 -22.59 2.20
C GLU A 400 -14.05 -21.60 2.97
N TYR A 401 -12.84 -21.33 2.48
CA TYR A 401 -11.96 -20.33 3.08
C TYR A 401 -12.62 -18.94 3.16
N ALA A 402 -13.28 -18.50 2.09
CA ALA A 402 -13.99 -17.22 2.07
C ALA A 402 -15.13 -17.16 3.11
N LYS A 403 -15.86 -18.26 3.30
CA LYS A 403 -16.86 -18.36 4.38
C LYS A 403 -16.21 -18.28 5.75
N GLN A 404 -15.14 -19.03 6.00
CA GLN A 404 -14.42 -18.99 7.28
C GLN A 404 -13.88 -17.60 7.59
N ALA A 405 -13.29 -16.93 6.60
CA ALA A 405 -12.84 -15.55 6.73
C ALA A 405 -14.00 -14.60 7.06
N SER A 406 -15.17 -14.76 6.41
CA SER A 406 -16.36 -13.92 6.65
C SER A 406 -16.97 -14.12 8.05
N LEU A 407 -16.75 -15.27 8.69
CA LEU A 407 -17.15 -15.52 10.07
C LEU A 407 -16.22 -14.85 11.08
N LYS A 408 -14.97 -14.58 10.69
CA LYS A 408 -13.96 -13.90 11.53
C LYS A 408 -14.07 -12.39 11.45
N SER A 409 -14.35 -11.86 10.26
CA SER A 409 -14.68 -10.45 10.08
C SER A 409 -15.66 -10.25 8.95
N SER A 410 -16.48 -9.19 9.03
CA SER A 410 -17.27 -8.74 7.89
C SER A 410 -16.39 -8.38 6.69
N PHE A 411 -15.09 -8.11 6.87
CA PHE A 411 -14.13 -7.85 5.79
C PHE A 411 -13.25 -9.07 5.42
N GLY A 412 -13.70 -10.29 5.74
CA GLY A 412 -12.99 -11.53 5.41
C GLY A 412 -12.70 -11.73 3.92
N SER A 413 -13.44 -11.03 3.04
CA SER A 413 -13.17 -10.98 1.59
C SER A 413 -11.75 -10.51 1.27
N GLN A 414 -11.14 -9.64 2.09
CA GLN A 414 -9.78 -9.16 1.87
C GLN A 414 -8.75 -10.28 1.97
N ALA A 415 -8.84 -11.11 3.02
CA ALA A 415 -7.98 -12.28 3.18
C ALA A 415 -8.23 -13.34 2.09
N ALA A 416 -9.49 -13.53 1.69
CA ALA A 416 -9.84 -14.49 0.63
C ALA A 416 -9.35 -14.05 -0.75
N SER A 417 -9.27 -12.74 -1.01
CA SER A 417 -8.77 -12.17 -2.27
C SER A 417 -7.29 -12.49 -2.48
N VAL A 418 -6.46 -12.36 -1.44
CA VAL A 418 -5.03 -12.74 -1.49
C VAL A 418 -4.87 -14.23 -1.79
N ARG A 419 -5.67 -15.07 -1.12
CA ARG A 419 -5.61 -16.52 -1.34
C ARG A 419 -6.07 -16.94 -2.73
N LEU A 420 -7.11 -16.31 -3.26
CA LEU A 420 -7.55 -16.51 -4.66
C LEU A 420 -6.41 -16.16 -5.63
N LEU A 421 -5.76 -15.02 -5.44
CA LEU A 421 -4.63 -14.57 -6.26
C LEU A 421 -3.51 -15.62 -6.29
N CYS A 422 -3.06 -16.06 -5.10
CA CYS A 422 -1.97 -17.02 -5.01
C CYS A 422 -2.32 -18.43 -5.49
N SER A 423 -3.61 -18.79 -5.56
CA SER A 423 -4.04 -20.08 -6.18
C SER A 423 -3.68 -20.19 -7.66
N GLY A 424 -3.54 -19.03 -8.33
CA GLY A 424 -3.13 -18.93 -9.73
C GLY A 424 -1.62 -18.97 -9.95
N TRP A 425 -0.84 -18.48 -8.98
CA TRP A 425 0.58 -18.21 -9.12
C TRP A 425 1.41 -19.48 -9.34
N LYS A 426 2.38 -19.44 -10.28
CA LYS A 426 3.15 -20.61 -10.72
C LYS A 426 4.64 -20.55 -10.44
N ILE A 427 5.15 -19.41 -9.96
CA ILE A 427 6.57 -19.17 -9.75
C ILE A 427 6.84 -19.22 -8.25
N HIS A 428 7.36 -20.36 -7.79
CA HIS A 428 7.57 -20.65 -6.36
C HIS A 428 9.05 -20.95 -6.11
N PRO A 429 9.89 -19.92 -5.93
CA PRO A 429 11.30 -20.12 -5.63
C PRO A 429 11.49 -20.77 -4.24
N ASN A 430 12.67 -21.36 -4.03
CA ASN A 430 13.09 -21.82 -2.71
C ASN A 430 13.63 -20.64 -1.89
N SER A 431 12.73 -19.73 -1.51
CA SER A 431 12.99 -18.57 -0.66
C SER A 431 12.84 -18.93 0.82
N PHE A 432 13.31 -18.03 1.68
CA PHE A 432 13.07 -18.11 3.12
C PHE A 432 11.57 -17.97 3.45
N LYS A 433 11.04 -18.88 4.28
CA LYS A 433 9.62 -18.93 4.68
C LYS A 433 9.41 -19.02 6.20
N GLY A 434 10.39 -18.53 6.95
CA GLY A 434 10.43 -18.64 8.41
C GLY A 434 11.12 -19.91 8.94
N PRO A 435 11.08 -20.13 10.27
CA PRO A 435 10.38 -19.33 11.28
C PRO A 435 10.94 -17.90 11.38
N ILE A 436 10.07 -16.92 11.64
CA ILE A 436 10.45 -15.52 11.80
C ILE A 436 10.76 -15.27 13.26
N THR A 437 12.04 -15.37 13.63
CA THR A 437 12.52 -15.15 15.00
C THR A 437 14.04 -15.04 15.01
N ALA A 438 14.58 -14.16 15.84
CA ALA A 438 16.00 -14.13 16.14
C ALA A 438 16.30 -13.34 17.41
N ASN A 439 17.49 -13.56 17.98
CA ASN A 439 18.06 -12.69 19.00
C ASN A 439 18.91 -11.62 18.30
N THR A 440 18.35 -10.41 18.14
CA THR A 440 18.98 -9.33 17.38
C THR A 440 20.02 -8.57 18.21
N SER A 441 21.03 -7.99 17.55
CA SER A 441 22.08 -7.19 18.20
C SER A 441 21.55 -5.97 18.94
N HIS A 442 20.41 -5.44 18.50
CA HIS A 442 19.63 -4.44 19.21
C HIS A 442 18.15 -4.83 19.20
N PRO A 443 17.42 -4.67 20.31
CA PRO A 443 16.00 -4.99 20.33
C PRO A 443 15.18 -4.03 19.48
N LEU A 444 14.08 -4.55 18.93
CA LEU A 444 13.21 -3.82 18.01
C LEU A 444 12.18 -2.98 18.78
N LEU A 445 11.74 -1.89 18.17
CA LEU A 445 10.53 -1.18 18.58
C LEU A 445 9.37 -1.66 17.71
N ILE A 446 8.35 -2.24 18.33
CA ILE A 446 7.16 -2.73 17.64
C ILE A 446 6.02 -1.75 17.90
N ILE A 447 5.33 -1.28 16.87
CA ILE A 447 4.19 -0.36 17.00
C ILE A 447 2.93 -1.01 16.46
N GLY A 448 1.84 -0.93 17.24
CA GLY A 448 0.54 -1.44 16.83
C GLY A 448 -0.60 -0.54 17.31
N ASN A 449 -1.60 -0.35 16.45
CA ASN A 449 -2.78 0.43 16.76
C ASN A 449 -3.85 -0.42 17.46
N THR A 450 -4.71 0.18 18.28
CA THR A 450 -5.76 -0.56 18.99
C THR A 450 -6.86 -1.08 18.07
N ALA A 451 -7.07 -0.48 16.88
CA ALA A 451 -8.05 -0.96 15.89
C ALA A 451 -7.54 -0.75 14.45
N ASP A 452 -6.50 -1.49 14.08
CA ASP A 452 -5.97 -1.51 12.72
C ASP A 452 -6.78 -2.49 11.83
N PRO A 453 -7.31 -2.08 10.66
CA PRO A 453 -8.16 -2.94 9.85
C PRO A 453 -7.43 -4.07 9.12
N ILE A 454 -6.10 -4.04 9.01
CA ILE A 454 -5.32 -5.01 8.23
C ILE A 454 -4.09 -5.56 8.97
N THR A 455 -3.61 -4.87 10.00
CA THR A 455 -2.45 -5.29 10.81
C THR A 455 -2.78 -5.23 12.30
N PRO A 456 -3.56 -6.21 12.81
CA PRO A 456 -4.23 -6.13 14.10
C PRO A 456 -3.23 -6.16 15.26
N LEU A 457 -3.62 -5.60 16.40
CA LEU A 457 -2.75 -5.50 17.57
C LEU A 457 -2.24 -6.87 18.05
N ALA A 458 -3.00 -7.93 17.79
CA ALA A 458 -2.61 -9.30 18.09
C ALA A 458 -1.33 -9.72 17.37
N ALA A 459 -1.13 -9.30 16.11
CA ALA A 459 0.07 -9.60 15.34
C ALA A 459 1.30 -8.87 15.90
N ALA A 460 1.17 -7.59 16.26
CA ALA A 460 2.23 -6.84 16.94
C ALA A 460 2.65 -7.48 18.28
N LYS A 461 1.68 -8.01 19.05
CA LYS A 461 1.95 -8.78 20.28
C LYS A 461 2.67 -10.11 20.01
N GLN A 462 2.43 -10.75 18.86
CA GLN A 462 3.14 -11.95 18.46
C GLN A 462 4.57 -11.62 18.03
N ALA A 463 4.78 -10.55 17.27
CA ALA A 463 6.11 -10.13 16.83
C ALA A 463 7.07 -9.80 18.00
N VAL A 464 6.57 -9.21 19.10
CA VAL A 464 7.39 -9.03 20.31
C VAL A 464 7.91 -10.37 20.88
N LYS A 465 7.15 -11.45 20.76
CA LYS A 465 7.59 -12.78 21.21
C LYS A 465 8.65 -13.37 20.28
N ALA A 466 8.62 -13.03 19.00
CA ALA A 466 9.57 -13.50 18.00
C ALA A 466 10.97 -12.87 18.15
N PHE A 467 11.05 -11.66 18.72
CA PHE A 467 12.30 -10.90 18.85
C PHE A 467 12.56 -10.52 20.32
N PRO A 468 13.27 -11.37 21.10
CA PRO A 468 13.52 -11.15 22.52
C PRO A 468 14.09 -9.75 22.83
N GLY A 469 13.62 -9.15 23.93
CA GLY A 469 14.02 -7.81 24.36
C GLY A 469 13.31 -6.66 23.64
N SER A 470 12.61 -6.93 22.53
CA SER A 470 11.82 -5.93 21.81
C SER A 470 10.60 -5.49 22.62
N VAL A 471 10.10 -4.28 22.37
CA VAL A 471 8.97 -3.71 23.13
C VAL A 471 7.86 -3.26 22.19
N LEU A 472 6.61 -3.57 22.58
CA LEU A 472 5.41 -3.03 21.94
C LEU A 472 5.06 -1.66 22.51
N LEU A 473 4.99 -0.67 21.63
CA LEU A 473 4.31 0.60 21.82
C LEU A 473 2.91 0.51 21.21
N THR A 474 1.86 0.68 22.01
CA THR A 474 0.49 0.69 21.49
C THR A 474 0.05 2.12 21.24
N GLN A 475 -0.47 2.42 20.05
CA GLN A 475 -1.16 3.70 19.81
C GLN A 475 -2.68 3.48 19.92
N ASP A 476 -3.34 4.23 20.80
CA ASP A 476 -4.78 4.13 21.01
C ASP A 476 -5.54 4.88 19.93
N THR A 477 -5.71 4.21 18.79
CA THR A 477 -6.34 4.78 17.60
C THR A 477 -6.85 3.67 16.68
N PRO A 478 -7.95 3.90 15.93
CA PRO A 478 -8.22 3.14 14.72
C PRO A 478 -7.34 3.63 13.56
N GLY A 479 -7.19 2.79 12.56
CA GLY A 479 -6.44 3.13 11.35
C GLY A 479 -5.19 2.28 11.19
N HIS A 480 -4.65 2.30 9.98
CA HIS A 480 -3.55 1.46 9.58
C HIS A 480 -2.21 2.12 9.87
N THR A 481 -1.37 1.45 10.69
CA THR A 481 -0.06 1.95 11.17
C THR A 481 -0.14 3.23 12.02
N SER A 482 0.94 3.59 12.70
CA SER A 482 0.94 4.77 13.59
C SER A 482 0.73 6.09 12.85
N VAL A 483 1.00 6.17 11.54
CA VAL A 483 0.81 7.40 10.75
C VAL A 483 -0.66 7.71 10.45
N ALA A 484 -1.60 6.80 10.74
CA ALA A 484 -3.03 7.05 10.57
C ALA A 484 -3.53 8.24 11.40
N ALA A 485 -2.86 8.53 12.52
CA ALA A 485 -3.25 9.58 13.45
C ALA A 485 -2.03 10.14 14.17
N PRO A 486 -1.93 11.48 14.34
CA PRO A 486 -0.79 12.07 15.03
C PRO A 486 -0.82 11.79 16.53
N SER A 487 0.35 11.41 17.07
CA SER A 487 0.56 11.25 18.51
C SER A 487 1.96 11.73 18.90
N GLU A 488 2.01 12.85 19.64
CA GLU A 488 3.25 13.38 20.21
C GLU A 488 3.96 12.36 21.13
N CYS A 489 3.17 11.54 21.83
CA CYS A 489 3.67 10.46 22.65
C CYS A 489 4.44 9.43 21.80
N THR A 490 3.84 8.98 20.69
CA THR A 490 4.47 8.03 19.76
C THR A 490 5.73 8.63 19.14
N TYR A 491 5.65 9.86 18.63
CA TYR A 491 6.77 10.55 17.98
C TYR A 491 7.98 10.67 18.91
N ARG A 492 7.75 11.02 20.19
CA ARG A 492 8.83 11.10 21.17
C ARG A 492 9.50 9.75 21.42
N HIS A 493 8.75 8.66 21.46
CA HIS A 493 9.33 7.32 21.63
C HIS A 493 10.12 6.88 20.39
N VAL A 494 9.59 7.12 19.19
CA VAL A 494 10.30 6.86 17.92
C VAL A 494 11.61 7.65 17.87
N ARG A 495 11.56 8.95 18.14
CA ARG A 495 12.73 9.83 18.16
C ARG A 495 13.80 9.34 19.12
N ASN A 496 13.42 9.05 20.38
CA ASN A 496 14.37 8.57 21.39
C ASN A 496 14.98 7.22 21.00
N TYR A 497 14.17 6.32 20.44
CA TYR A 497 14.65 5.01 19.98
C TYR A 497 15.73 5.16 18.90
N PHE A 498 15.51 5.97 17.86
CA PHE A 498 16.53 6.22 16.85
C PHE A 498 17.77 6.92 17.42
N LEU A 499 17.59 7.98 18.21
CA LEU A 499 18.71 8.78 18.71
C LEU A 499 19.65 8.01 19.65
N ASN A 500 19.10 7.21 20.57
CA ASN A 500 19.88 6.61 21.64
C ASN A 500 19.49 5.17 22.01
N GLY A 501 18.50 4.58 21.33
CA GLY A 501 18.07 3.20 21.58
C GLY A 501 17.11 3.04 22.75
N THR A 502 16.60 4.13 23.33
CA THR A 502 15.64 4.05 24.44
C THR A 502 14.31 3.51 23.94
N LEU A 503 13.94 2.33 24.43
CA LEU A 503 12.62 1.73 24.24
C LEU A 503 11.62 2.28 25.27
N PRO A 504 10.31 2.31 24.94
CA PRO A 504 9.28 2.62 25.92
C PRO A 504 9.23 1.57 27.04
N ILE A 505 8.55 1.90 28.13
CA ILE A 505 8.23 0.91 29.16
C ILE A 505 7.24 -0.10 28.55
N ALA A 506 7.42 -1.39 28.85
CA ALA A 506 6.51 -2.42 28.35
C ALA A 506 5.05 -2.11 28.78
N GLY A 507 4.14 -2.09 27.80
CA GLY A 507 2.74 -1.74 28.02
C GLY A 507 2.43 -0.25 27.91
N THR A 508 3.37 0.59 27.47
CA THR A 508 3.07 1.99 27.12
C THR A 508 1.98 2.07 26.05
N ILE A 509 0.99 2.91 26.31
CA ILE A 509 -0.09 3.27 25.39
C ILE A 509 -0.01 4.77 25.13
N CYS A 510 0.04 5.17 23.87
CA CYS A 510 0.04 6.55 23.42
C CYS A 510 -1.33 6.93 22.84
N ASN A 511 -1.92 8.01 23.35
CA ASN A 511 -3.19 8.52 22.84
C ASN A 511 -2.96 9.46 21.66
N VAL A 512 -3.99 9.64 20.84
CA VAL A 512 -4.04 10.64 19.76
C VAL A 512 -4.91 11.83 20.20
N THR A 513 -4.63 13.01 19.66
CA THR A 513 -5.32 14.25 20.06
C THR A 513 -6.35 14.72 19.04
N THR A 514 -6.31 14.19 17.82
CA THR A 514 -7.23 14.55 16.73
C THR A 514 -8.56 13.81 16.89
N PRO A 515 -9.71 14.47 16.69
CA PRO A 515 -11.00 13.77 16.60
C PRO A 515 -11.19 13.12 15.23
N LEU A 516 -11.89 11.98 15.18
CA LEU A 516 -12.26 11.29 13.92
C LEU A 516 -13.15 12.13 13.00
N PHE A 517 -13.95 13.03 13.58
CA PHE A 517 -14.80 13.98 12.88
C PHE A 517 -14.50 15.38 13.41
N PRO A 518 -13.59 16.13 12.78
CA PRO A 518 -13.33 17.50 13.16
C PRO A 518 -14.56 18.38 12.90
N PRO A 519 -14.75 19.48 13.65
CA PRO A 519 -15.77 20.48 13.35
C PRO A 519 -15.59 21.02 11.92
N ARG A 520 -16.69 21.33 11.23
CA ARG A 520 -16.61 21.98 9.91
C ARG A 520 -15.82 23.29 10.02
N SER A 521 -14.73 23.38 9.25
CA SER A 521 -13.97 24.61 9.07
C SER A 521 -14.87 25.70 8.44
N THR A 522 -14.86 26.92 9.00
CA THR A 522 -15.50 28.09 8.39
C THR A 522 -14.76 28.60 7.15
N ASN A 523 -13.52 28.13 6.93
CA ASN A 523 -12.74 28.40 5.73
C ASN A 523 -12.96 27.23 4.78
N GLY A 524 -13.57 27.51 3.61
CA GLY A 524 -14.01 26.53 2.60
C GLY A 524 -12.93 25.72 1.90
N ASN A 525 -11.91 25.22 2.62
CA ASN A 525 -11.05 24.16 2.12
C ASN A 525 -11.91 22.91 1.96
N ASP A 526 -12.03 22.46 0.71
CA ASP A 526 -12.83 21.32 0.32
C ASP A 526 -12.25 20.02 0.93
N SER A 527 -12.76 19.62 2.11
CA SER A 527 -12.39 18.35 2.76
C SER A 527 -12.55 17.14 1.84
N THR A 528 -13.40 17.26 0.81
CA THR A 528 -13.62 16.24 -0.21
C THR A 528 -12.40 16.07 -1.11
N SER A 529 -11.77 17.17 -1.54
CA SER A 529 -10.59 17.12 -2.40
C SER A 529 -9.39 16.53 -1.65
N VAL A 530 -9.20 16.92 -0.39
CA VAL A 530 -8.13 16.38 0.48
C VAL A 530 -8.32 14.89 0.74
N ALA A 531 -9.55 14.42 1.02
CA ALA A 531 -9.79 12.99 1.22
C ALA A 531 -9.63 12.18 -0.07
N ILE A 532 -10.12 12.69 -1.22
CA ILE A 532 -9.91 12.05 -2.53
C ILE A 532 -8.42 12.01 -2.87
N GLU A 533 -7.69 13.10 -2.61
CA GLU A 533 -6.26 13.18 -2.84
C GLU A 533 -5.50 12.25 -1.90
N TYR A 534 -5.87 12.17 -0.63
CA TYR A 534 -5.28 11.23 0.33
C TYR A 534 -5.53 9.79 -0.07
N VAL A 535 -6.77 9.42 -0.44
CA VAL A 535 -7.10 8.08 -0.97
C VAL A 535 -6.27 7.80 -2.24
N LYS A 536 -6.10 8.79 -3.12
CA LYS A 536 -5.31 8.66 -4.36
C LYS A 536 -3.79 8.77 -4.21
N ARG A 537 -3.27 9.36 -3.13
CA ARG A 537 -1.82 9.59 -2.91
C ARG A 537 -1.27 8.67 -1.81
N GLY A 538 -1.98 8.55 -0.69
CA GLY A 538 -1.56 7.80 0.50
C GLY A 538 -1.72 6.28 0.37
N MET A 539 -2.34 5.78 -0.68
CA MET A 539 -2.70 4.36 -0.80
C MET A 539 -2.33 3.69 -2.13
N PHE A 540 -1.57 4.37 -2.99
CA PHE A 540 -0.65 3.68 -3.93
C PHE A 540 0.69 3.35 -3.24
N ILE A 541 0.75 3.59 -1.93
CA ILE A 541 1.87 3.45 -1.02
C ILE A 541 1.67 2.21 -0.12
N VAL A 542 0.47 1.62 -0.08
CA VAL A 542 0.13 0.36 0.63
C VAL A 542 -0.74 -0.53 -0.25
#